data_AF-A0A8D8FIT8-F1
#
_entry.id   AF-A0A8D8FIT8-F1
#
_cell.length_a   1.000
_cell.length_b   1.000
_cell.length_c   1.000
_cell.angle_alpha   90.00
_cell.angle_beta   90.00
_cell.angle_gamma   90.00
#
_symmetry.space_group_name_H-M   'P 1'
#
loop_
_entity.id
_entity.type
_entity.pdbx_description
1 polymer ?
#
loop_
_entity_poly.entity_id
_entity_poly.type
_entity_poly.pdbx_seq_one_letter_code
_entity_poly.pdbx_strand_id
1 'polypeptide(L)'
;DPELIKKFAVKDFDHFVDRRPVFGDNANQNSNVLFSKTLVGMTDQKWRDMRATLSPAFTGSKMRAMFDLMTEYTGQMIDIVRSEATGTGYVDHELKDFFTRIANDIIATCAFGLKVESVQDRDNEFYTMGKKMMNFNRLIILLRVFAFRFFPGIMGKLGVDIVDREQLQY
;
A
#
# COMPACT_ATOMS: atom_id res chain seq x y z
N ASP A 1 27.58 -6.34 0.11
CA ASP A 1 28.45 -6.17 1.28
C ASP A 1 27.62 -5.58 2.43
N PRO A 2 27.37 -6.35 3.52
CA PRO A 2 26.58 -5.91 4.67
C PRO A 2 27.16 -4.70 5.43
N GLU A 3 28.49 -4.60 5.50
CA GLU A 3 29.14 -3.48 6.19
C GLU A 3 28.91 -2.18 5.43
N LEU A 4 28.98 -2.25 4.10
CA LEU A 4 28.64 -1.12 3.24
C LEU A 4 27.16 -0.73 3.37
N ILE A 5 26.25 -1.71 3.49
CA ILE A 5 24.82 -1.45 3.69
C ILE A 5 24.57 -0.72 5.00
N LYS A 6 25.17 -1.19 6.08
CA LYS A 6 25.10 -0.53 7.39
C LYS A 6 25.67 0.87 7.36
N LYS A 7 26.73 1.09 6.57
CA LYS A 7 27.32 2.42 6.39
C LYS A 7 26.31 3.40 5.79
N PHE A 8 25.71 3.11 4.63
CA PHE A 8 24.78 4.05 3.99
C PHE A 8 23.41 4.14 4.68
N ALA A 9 22.88 3.02 5.18
CA ALA A 9 21.50 2.95 5.69
C ALA A 9 21.36 3.40 7.16
N VAL A 10 22.48 3.42 7.91
CA VAL A 10 22.46 3.72 9.35
C VAL A 10 23.47 4.80 9.71
N LYS A 11 24.78 4.57 9.48
CA LYS A 11 25.82 5.50 9.94
C LYS A 11 25.76 6.83 9.21
N ASP A 12 25.63 6.79 7.89
CA ASP A 12 25.63 7.96 7.01
C ASP A 12 24.20 8.27 6.51
N PHE A 13 23.16 7.80 7.21
CA PHE A 13 21.76 7.92 6.76
C PHE A 13 21.35 9.37 6.45
N ASP A 14 21.86 10.34 7.21
CA ASP A 14 21.55 11.76 7.00
C ASP A 14 22.05 12.31 5.66
N HIS A 15 22.98 11.62 4.98
CA HIS A 15 23.40 11.94 3.61
C HIS A 15 22.56 11.22 2.54
N PHE A 16 21.80 10.18 2.91
CA PHE A 16 21.04 9.30 2.02
C PHE A 16 19.57 9.15 2.45
N VAL A 17 18.96 10.28 2.84
CA VAL A 17 17.59 10.32 3.38
C VAL A 17 16.57 9.94 2.31
N ASP A 18 16.77 10.46 1.10
CA ASP A 18 15.76 10.42 0.06
C ASP A 18 15.82 9.15 -0.78
N ARG A 19 14.62 8.64 -1.08
CA ARG A 19 14.46 7.58 -2.06
C ARG A 19 14.50 8.20 -3.45
N ARG A 20 14.89 7.39 -4.43
CA ARG A 20 14.87 7.81 -5.84
C ARG A 20 13.46 8.30 -6.20
N PRO A 21 13.30 9.54 -6.69
CA PRO A 21 12.00 10.07 -7.10
C PRO A 21 11.61 9.42 -8.44
N VAL A 22 10.99 8.24 -8.36
CA VAL A 22 10.47 7.51 -9.53
C VAL A 22 9.13 8.09 -9.98
N PHE A 23 8.48 8.88 -9.11
CA PHE A 23 7.06 9.13 -9.14
C PHE A 23 6.70 10.63 -9.04
N GLY A 24 7.64 11.49 -9.47
CA GLY A 24 7.62 12.92 -9.21
C GLY A 24 8.37 13.29 -7.94
N ASP A 25 8.53 14.59 -7.71
CA ASP A 25 9.22 15.14 -6.55
C ASP A 25 8.27 16.01 -5.68
N ASN A 26 8.81 16.46 -4.55
CA ASN A 26 8.14 17.40 -3.65
C ASN A 26 7.87 18.79 -4.26
N ALA A 27 8.44 19.11 -5.43
CA ALA A 27 8.29 20.40 -6.09
C ALA A 27 6.95 20.52 -6.84
N ASN A 28 6.28 19.40 -7.10
CA ASN A 28 4.94 19.39 -7.67
C ASN A 28 3.90 19.87 -6.65
N GLN A 29 3.50 21.14 -6.78
CA GLN A 29 2.46 21.76 -5.94
C GLN A 29 1.03 21.41 -6.37
N ASN A 30 0.86 20.67 -7.46
CA ASN A 30 -0.47 20.31 -7.95
C ASN A 30 -1.19 19.41 -6.94
N SER A 31 -2.41 19.80 -6.55
CA SER A 31 -3.23 19.04 -5.60
C SER A 31 -3.53 17.63 -6.10
N ASN A 32 -3.68 17.48 -7.43
CA ASN A 32 -4.12 16.24 -8.08
C ASN A 32 -3.04 15.15 -8.16
N VAL A 33 -1.78 15.45 -7.82
CA VAL A 33 -0.71 14.45 -7.73
C VAL A 33 -0.58 14.02 -6.27
N LEU A 34 -1.21 12.92 -5.92
CA LEU A 34 -1.28 12.38 -4.55
C LEU A 34 -0.22 11.32 -4.29
N PHE A 35 0.18 10.52 -5.29
CA PHE A 35 1.15 9.46 -5.06
C PHE A 35 2.51 10.00 -4.57
N SER A 36 2.97 11.15 -5.10
CA SER A 36 4.19 11.82 -4.63
C SER A 36 4.09 12.33 -3.19
N LYS A 37 2.86 12.47 -2.66
CA LYS A 37 2.57 12.87 -1.27
C LYS A 37 2.37 11.68 -0.34
N THR A 38 2.65 10.46 -0.79
CA THR A 38 2.68 9.28 0.10
C THR A 38 4.01 9.23 0.86
N LEU A 39 4.06 8.51 1.99
CA LEU A 39 5.30 8.35 2.78
C LEU A 39 6.47 7.77 1.97
N VAL A 40 6.20 7.03 0.89
CA VAL A 40 7.25 6.47 0.03
C VAL A 40 7.67 7.41 -1.11
N GLY A 41 6.85 8.42 -1.40
CA GLY A 41 7.08 9.41 -2.45
C GLY A 41 7.66 10.74 -1.94
N MET A 42 7.35 11.12 -0.70
CA MET A 42 7.90 12.35 -0.10
C MET A 42 9.41 12.27 0.10
N THR A 43 10.08 13.42 -0.02
CA THR A 43 11.51 13.62 0.29
C THR A 43 11.71 14.59 1.46
N ASP A 44 12.95 14.68 1.94
CA ASP A 44 13.45 15.69 2.86
C ASP A 44 12.66 15.79 4.19
N GLN A 45 12.51 17.02 4.70
CA GLN A 45 11.83 17.32 5.94
C GLN A 45 10.36 16.89 5.92
N LYS A 46 9.66 16.99 4.78
CA LYS A 46 8.26 16.55 4.66
C LYS A 46 8.12 15.06 4.96
N TRP A 47 9.05 14.25 4.44
CA TRP A 47 9.11 12.83 4.76
C TRP A 47 9.41 12.59 6.25
N ARG A 48 10.38 13.33 6.83
CA ARG A 48 10.74 13.21 8.26
C ARG A 48 9.55 13.52 9.16
N ASP A 49 8.82 14.59 8.87
CA ASP A 49 7.65 15.03 9.64
C ASP A 49 6.50 14.02 9.52
N MET A 50 6.21 13.56 8.31
CA MET A 50 5.16 12.55 8.08
C MET A 50 5.52 11.23 8.77
N ARG A 51 6.78 10.80 8.68
CA ARG A 51 7.26 9.59 9.37
C ARG A 51 7.11 9.73 10.89
N ALA A 52 7.51 10.86 11.46
CA ALA A 52 7.36 11.12 12.89
C ALA A 52 5.88 11.12 13.31
N THR A 53 4.99 11.62 12.46
CA THR A 53 3.54 11.65 12.69
C THR A 53 2.91 10.25 12.66
N LEU A 54 3.34 9.38 11.73
CA LEU A 54 2.75 8.04 11.57
C LEU A 54 3.34 6.98 12.51
N SER A 55 4.60 7.15 12.95
CA SER A 55 5.28 6.16 13.79
C SER A 55 4.53 5.78 15.09
N PRO A 56 3.88 6.71 15.81
CA PRO A 56 3.11 6.39 17.02
C PRO A 56 1.95 5.42 16.81
N ALA A 57 1.39 5.33 15.59
CA ALA A 57 0.32 4.39 15.26
C ALA A 57 0.78 2.92 15.34
N PHE A 58 2.09 2.66 15.24
CA PHE A 58 2.70 1.33 15.25
C PHE A 58 3.45 1.02 16.56
N THR A 59 3.10 1.70 17.66
CA THR A 59 3.64 1.38 18.99
C THR A 59 3.23 -0.03 19.42
N GLY A 60 4.00 -0.65 20.31
CA GLY A 60 3.73 -2.02 20.76
C GLY A 60 2.33 -2.22 21.36
N SER A 61 1.75 -1.20 22.02
CA SER A 61 0.38 -1.26 22.52
C SER A 61 -0.66 -1.26 21.39
N LYS A 62 -0.48 -0.42 20.36
CA LYS A 62 -1.36 -0.40 19.18
C LYS A 62 -1.23 -1.68 18.35
N MET A 63 -0.02 -2.19 18.16
CA MET A 63 0.23 -3.46 17.48
C MET A 63 -0.44 -4.64 18.20
N ARG A 64 -0.47 -4.66 19.54
CA ARG A 64 -1.23 -5.67 20.30
C ARG A 64 -2.73 -5.58 20.04
N ALA A 65 -3.30 -4.37 20.04
CA ALA A 65 -4.71 -4.20 19.69
C ALA A 65 -5.02 -4.65 18.25
N MET A 66 -4.12 -4.38 17.29
CA MET A 66 -4.26 -4.88 15.92
C MET A 66 -4.18 -6.41 15.85
N PHE A 67 -3.35 -7.04 16.68
CA PHE A 67 -3.23 -8.50 16.72
C PHE A 67 -4.55 -9.19 17.12
N ASP A 68 -5.31 -8.60 18.04
CA ASP A 68 -6.62 -9.15 18.43
C ASP A 68 -7.59 -9.15 17.22
N LEU A 69 -7.63 -8.04 16.47
CA LEU A 69 -8.43 -7.92 15.24
C LEU A 69 -7.99 -8.92 14.16
N MET A 70 -6.67 -9.10 13.98
CA MET A 70 -6.11 -10.08 13.06
C MET A 70 -6.49 -11.51 13.45
N THR A 71 -6.47 -11.83 14.75
CA THR A 71 -6.81 -13.15 15.28
C THR A 71 -8.30 -13.45 15.11
N GLU A 72 -9.18 -12.48 15.37
CA GLU A 72 -10.61 -12.60 15.12
C GLU A 72 -10.89 -12.91 13.64
N TYR A 73 -10.34 -12.11 12.73
CA TYR A 73 -10.56 -12.29 11.30
C TYR A 73 -9.97 -13.61 10.79
N THR A 74 -8.75 -13.96 11.19
CA THR A 74 -8.13 -15.23 10.77
C THR A 74 -8.86 -16.46 11.32
N GLY A 75 -9.48 -16.36 12.50
CA GLY A 75 -10.37 -17.39 13.02
C GLY A 75 -11.57 -17.65 12.09
N GLN A 76 -12.27 -16.59 11.69
CA GLN A 76 -13.39 -16.69 10.73
C GLN A 76 -12.95 -17.31 9.40
N MET A 77 -11.76 -16.93 8.92
CA MET A 77 -11.17 -17.46 7.70
C MET A 77 -10.88 -18.96 7.78
N ILE A 78 -10.38 -19.44 8.92
CA ILE A 78 -10.17 -20.88 9.16
C ILE A 78 -11.50 -21.63 9.11
N ASP A 79 -12.56 -21.06 9.67
CA ASP A 79 -13.89 -21.69 9.66
C ASP A 79 -14.47 -21.78 8.24
N ILE A 80 -14.27 -20.77 7.40
CA ILE A 80 -14.65 -20.81 5.97
C ILE A 80 -13.93 -21.96 5.26
N VAL A 81 -12.60 -22.00 5.35
CA VAL A 81 -11.81 -23.05 4.68
C VAL A 81 -12.17 -24.45 5.21
N ARG A 82 -12.43 -24.57 6.52
CA ARG A 82 -12.90 -25.83 7.11
C ARG A 82 -14.26 -26.24 6.55
N SER A 83 -15.19 -25.31 6.39
CA SER A 83 -16.52 -25.60 5.83
C SER A 83 -16.45 -26.06 4.37
N GLU A 84 -15.58 -25.43 3.58
CA GLU A 84 -15.32 -25.81 2.18
C GLU A 84 -14.68 -27.21 2.10
N ALA A 85 -13.75 -27.52 3.01
CA ALA A 85 -13.10 -28.82 3.10
C ALA A 85 -14.03 -29.97 3.52
N THR A 86 -15.10 -29.68 4.26
CA THR A 86 -16.13 -30.67 4.63
C THR A 86 -17.14 -30.96 3.52
N GLY A 87 -17.12 -30.19 2.43
CA GLY A 87 -17.94 -30.42 1.25
C GLY A 87 -17.57 -31.71 0.50
N THR A 88 -18.49 -32.22 -0.31
CA THR A 88 -18.19 -33.32 -1.23
C THR A 88 -17.54 -32.76 -2.49
N GLY A 89 -16.20 -32.83 -2.59
CA GLY A 89 -15.49 -32.41 -3.80
C GLY A 89 -14.03 -32.06 -3.58
N TYR A 90 -13.32 -31.85 -4.68
CA TYR A 90 -11.99 -31.24 -4.68
C TYR A 90 -12.15 -29.73 -4.69
N VAL A 91 -11.56 -29.05 -3.71
CA VAL A 91 -11.51 -27.60 -3.62
C VAL A 91 -10.08 -27.17 -3.88
N ASP A 92 -9.89 -26.29 -4.86
CA ASP A 92 -8.62 -25.67 -5.17
C ASP A 92 -8.67 -24.19 -4.79
N HIS A 93 -7.58 -23.70 -4.19
CA HIS A 93 -7.44 -22.30 -3.79
C HIS A 93 -6.18 -21.72 -4.41
N GLU A 94 -6.35 -20.66 -5.19
CA GLU A 94 -5.22 -19.84 -5.63
C GLU A 94 -4.71 -19.03 -4.44
N LEU A 95 -3.61 -19.50 -3.83
CA LEU A 95 -3.10 -18.98 -2.57
C LEU A 95 -2.71 -17.49 -2.64
N LYS A 96 -2.24 -17.00 -3.80
CA LYS A 96 -1.87 -15.59 -3.93
C LYS A 96 -3.10 -14.70 -3.80
N ASP A 97 -4.18 -14.99 -4.53
CA ASP A 97 -5.45 -14.26 -4.43
C ASP A 97 -6.05 -14.38 -3.02
N PHE A 98 -6.05 -15.59 -2.45
CA PHE A 98 -6.54 -15.87 -1.11
C PHE A 98 -5.84 -15.03 -0.04
N PHE A 99 -4.50 -15.08 0.04
CA PHE A 99 -3.75 -14.29 1.01
C PHE A 99 -3.76 -12.79 0.72
N THR A 100 -3.90 -12.38 -0.55
CA THR A 100 -4.07 -10.96 -0.90
C THR A 100 -5.39 -10.41 -0.33
N ARG A 101 -6.47 -11.20 -0.37
CA ARG A 101 -7.77 -10.83 0.23
C ARG A 101 -7.71 -10.75 1.75
N ILE A 102 -7.05 -11.73 2.38
CA ILE A 102 -6.83 -11.72 3.84
C ILE A 102 -6.04 -10.47 4.27
N ALA A 103 -4.93 -10.17 3.58
CA ALA A 103 -4.11 -9.01 3.91
C ALA A 103 -4.90 -7.70 3.73
N ASN A 104 -5.70 -7.60 2.67
CA ASN A 104 -6.57 -6.46 2.42
C ASN A 104 -7.59 -6.25 3.55
N ASP A 105 -8.27 -7.30 4.00
CA ASP A 105 -9.27 -7.18 5.06
C ASP A 105 -8.67 -6.88 6.43
N ILE A 106 -7.50 -7.43 6.73
CA ILE A 106 -6.74 -7.07 7.93
C ILE A 106 -6.40 -5.57 7.90
N ILE A 107 -5.95 -5.04 6.76
CA ILE A 107 -5.69 -3.60 6.60
C ILE A 107 -6.99 -2.80 6.73
N ALA A 108 -8.07 -3.23 6.09
CA ALA A 108 -9.39 -2.59 6.17
C ALA A 108 -9.88 -2.49 7.62
N THR A 109 -9.76 -3.59 8.37
CA THR A 109 -10.19 -3.68 9.76
C THR A 109 -9.31 -2.85 10.68
N CYS A 110 -7.98 -3.01 10.58
CA CYS A 110 -7.06 -2.35 11.50
C CYS A 110 -6.87 -0.85 11.23
N ALA A 111 -6.85 -0.43 9.96
CA ALA A 111 -6.58 0.96 9.59
C ALA A 111 -7.87 1.79 9.45
N PHE A 112 -8.97 1.18 8.98
CA PHE A 112 -10.21 1.89 8.67
C PHE A 112 -11.40 1.45 9.54
N GLY A 113 -11.26 0.40 10.36
CA GLY A 113 -12.37 -0.13 11.16
C GLY A 113 -13.46 -0.80 10.32
N LEU A 114 -13.15 -1.20 9.09
CA LEU A 114 -14.11 -1.78 8.14
C LEU A 114 -14.01 -3.30 8.11
N LYS A 115 -15.16 -3.98 8.21
CA LYS A 115 -15.29 -5.42 7.96
C LYS A 115 -15.75 -5.61 6.51
N VAL A 116 -14.83 -6.01 5.63
CA VAL A 116 -15.03 -6.10 4.18
C VAL A 116 -15.37 -7.52 3.73
N GLU A 117 -14.82 -8.53 4.41
CA GLU A 117 -15.09 -9.96 4.17
C GLU A 117 -14.80 -10.40 2.72
N SER A 118 -13.66 -9.95 2.18
CA SER A 118 -13.25 -10.11 0.77
C SER A 118 -13.10 -11.54 0.28
N VAL A 119 -13.08 -12.53 1.18
CA VAL A 119 -13.03 -13.95 0.82
C VAL A 119 -14.41 -14.47 0.47
N GLN A 120 -15.43 -14.01 1.19
CA GLN A 120 -16.83 -14.36 0.95
C GLN A 120 -17.40 -13.48 -0.16
N ASP A 121 -17.26 -12.15 -0.04
CA ASP A 121 -17.63 -11.21 -1.09
C ASP A 121 -16.43 -10.90 -1.99
N ARG A 122 -16.35 -11.63 -3.10
CA ARG A 122 -15.18 -11.57 -4.00
C ARG A 122 -15.11 -10.27 -4.82
N ASP A 123 -16.23 -9.57 -4.98
CA ASP A 123 -16.38 -8.40 -5.85
C ASP A 123 -16.54 -7.09 -5.05
N ASN A 124 -16.30 -7.14 -3.75
CA ASN A 124 -16.37 -5.95 -2.90
C ASN A 124 -15.48 -4.80 -3.44
N GLU A 125 -15.99 -3.58 -3.27
CA GLU A 125 -15.40 -2.37 -3.85
C GLU A 125 -14.02 -2.07 -3.25
N PHE A 126 -13.84 -2.28 -1.95
CA PHE A 126 -12.59 -1.98 -1.25
C PHE A 126 -11.42 -2.81 -1.79
N TYR A 127 -11.59 -4.13 -1.91
CA TYR A 127 -10.59 -5.04 -2.48
C TYR A 127 -10.36 -4.76 -3.95
N THR A 128 -11.44 -4.56 -4.73
CA THR A 128 -11.34 -4.29 -6.16
C THR A 128 -10.56 -2.99 -6.42
N MET A 129 -10.81 -1.95 -5.65
CA MET A 129 -10.10 -0.68 -5.75
C MET A 129 -8.65 -0.80 -5.30
N GLY A 130 -8.39 -1.44 -4.16
CA GLY A 130 -7.04 -1.68 -3.64
C GLY A 130 -6.18 -2.49 -4.63
N LYS A 131 -6.75 -3.55 -5.22
CA LYS A 131 -6.09 -4.36 -6.25
C LYS A 131 -5.75 -3.55 -7.50
N LYS A 132 -6.66 -2.69 -7.96
CA LYS A 132 -6.38 -1.78 -9.09
C LYS A 132 -5.28 -0.76 -8.74
N MET A 133 -5.27 -0.23 -7.52
CA MET A 133 -4.29 0.76 -7.06
C MET A 133 -2.88 0.15 -6.97
N MET A 134 -2.77 -1.10 -6.50
CA MET A 134 -1.49 -1.81 -6.36
C MET A 134 -0.99 -2.47 -7.66
N ASN A 135 -1.77 -2.44 -8.74
CA ASN A 135 -1.36 -3.03 -10.01
C ASN A 135 -0.48 -2.08 -10.84
N PHE A 136 0.81 -2.01 -10.50
CA PHE A 136 1.82 -1.19 -11.19
C PHE A 136 2.26 -1.74 -12.55
N ASN A 137 1.87 -2.96 -12.91
CA ASN A 137 2.28 -3.59 -14.17
C ASN A 137 1.48 -3.10 -15.39
N ARG A 138 0.47 -2.24 -15.19
CA ARG A 138 -0.32 -1.68 -16.30
C ARG A 138 0.58 -0.83 -17.19
N LEU A 139 0.54 -1.05 -18.50
CA LEU A 139 1.34 -0.31 -19.48
C LEU A 139 1.20 1.20 -19.32
N ILE A 140 -0.02 1.69 -19.05
CA ILE A 140 -0.30 3.10 -18.80
C ILE A 140 0.46 3.65 -17.58
N ILE A 141 0.57 2.88 -16.49
CA ILE A 141 1.34 3.26 -15.30
C ILE A 141 2.83 3.30 -15.64
N LEU A 142 3.34 2.30 -16.34
CA LEU A 142 4.74 2.28 -16.78
C LEU A 142 5.07 3.51 -17.65
N LEU A 143 4.19 3.86 -18.59
CA LEU A 143 4.33 5.06 -19.42
C LEU A 143 4.30 6.34 -18.58
N ARG A 144 3.39 6.44 -17.59
CA ARG A 144 3.34 7.59 -16.66
C ARG A 144 4.64 7.70 -15.85
N VAL A 145 5.15 6.59 -15.31
CA VAL A 145 6.42 6.55 -14.58
C VAL A 145 7.58 7.00 -15.46
N PHE A 146 7.62 6.52 -16.71
CA PHE A 146 8.62 6.95 -17.68
C PHE A 146 8.49 8.46 -17.96
N ALA A 147 7.28 8.96 -18.19
CA ALA A 147 7.04 10.38 -18.41
C ALA A 147 7.44 11.24 -17.20
N PHE A 148 7.17 10.80 -15.97
CA PHE A 148 7.65 11.45 -14.75
C PHE A 148 9.18 11.47 -14.64
N ARG A 149 9.86 10.43 -15.14
CA ARG A 149 11.31 10.33 -15.11
C ARG A 149 12.01 11.32 -16.05
N PHE A 150 11.44 11.55 -17.23
CA PHE A 150 12.03 12.41 -18.27
C PHE A 150 11.45 13.83 -18.31
N PHE A 151 10.18 14.00 -17.93
CA PHE A 151 9.45 15.27 -18.01
C PHE A 151 8.67 15.60 -16.72
N PRO A 152 9.32 15.61 -15.54
CA PRO A 152 8.63 15.76 -14.24
C PRO A 152 7.81 17.05 -14.14
N GLY A 153 8.35 18.17 -14.63
CA GLY A 153 7.67 19.47 -14.56
C GLY A 153 6.42 19.59 -15.45
N ILE A 154 6.40 18.89 -16.59
CA ILE A 154 5.22 18.86 -17.47
C ILE A 154 4.13 18.01 -16.82
N MET A 155 4.48 16.82 -16.35
CA MET A 155 3.55 15.90 -15.67
C MET A 155 2.92 16.54 -14.43
N GLY A 156 3.73 17.25 -13.64
CA GLY A 156 3.27 18.01 -12.49
C GLY A 156 2.29 19.12 -12.82
N LYS A 157 2.57 19.91 -13.86
CA LYS A 157 1.67 20.98 -14.32
C LYS A 157 0.34 20.43 -14.86
N LEU A 158 0.39 19.32 -15.60
CA LEU A 158 -0.81 18.65 -16.11
C LEU A 158 -1.63 17.94 -15.02
N GLY A 159 -1.07 17.77 -13.81
CA GLY A 159 -1.76 17.11 -12.70
C GLY A 159 -2.08 15.64 -13.01
N VAL A 160 -1.19 14.98 -13.75
CA VAL A 160 -1.28 13.54 -14.02
C VAL A 160 -0.73 12.84 -12.79
N ASP A 161 -1.48 11.88 -12.24
CA ASP A 161 -1.00 11.03 -11.14
C ASP A 161 -0.77 9.60 -11.66
N ILE A 162 0.06 8.85 -10.94
CA ILE A 162 0.31 7.43 -11.20
C ILE A 162 -0.95 6.61 -10.89
N VAL A 163 -1.64 7.00 -9.82
CA VAL A 163 -2.94 6.45 -9.44
C VAL A 163 -4.02 7.06 -10.33
N ASP A 164 -4.97 6.25 -10.77
CA ASP A 164 -6.08 6.77 -11.59
C ASP A 164 -7.04 7.60 -10.73
N ARG A 165 -7.63 8.66 -11.32
CA ARG A 165 -8.50 9.59 -10.57
C ARG A 165 -9.71 8.93 -9.93
N GLU A 166 -10.28 7.91 -10.57
CA GLU A 166 -11.40 7.14 -10.01
C GLU A 166 -11.04 6.51 -8.66
N GLN A 167 -9.77 6.17 -8.45
CA GLN A 167 -9.28 5.56 -7.21
C GLN A 167 -9.05 6.60 -6.10
N LEU A 168 -9.15 7.89 -6.44
CA LEU A 168 -8.95 9.02 -5.55
C LEU A 168 -10.27 9.70 -5.15
N GLN A 169 -11.41 9.19 -5.63
CA GLN A 169 -12.74 9.81 -5.47
C GLN A 169 -13.57 9.31 -4.27
N TYR A 170 -12.93 8.77 -3.24
CA TYR A 170 -13.59 8.21 -2.06
C TYR A 170 -13.06 8.81 -0.77
#